data_AF-A0A7V9R693-F1
#
_entry.id   AF-A0A7V9R693-F1
#
_cell.length_a   1.000
_cell.length_b   1.000
_cell.length_c   1.000
_cell.angle_alpha   90.00
_cell.angle_beta   90.00
_cell.angle_gamma   90.00
#
_symmetry.space_group_name_H-M   'P 1'
#
loop_
_entity.id
_entity.type
_entity.pdbx_description
1 polymer ?
#
loop_
_entity_poly.entity_id
_entity_poly.type
_entity_poly.pdbx_seq_one_letter_code
_entity_poly.pdbx_strand_id
1 'polypeptide(L)'
;MDDMGDMGDMEMGNMDMNGMMSADDMAALENAAPDDAARLFLEGMTVHHEGAIEMAEQEVDEGSAPEAIDLAKTIIDAQQDEIDQMEELLDTA
;
A
#
# COMPACT_ATOMS: atom_id res chain seq x y z
N MET A 1 45.12 -13.94 -8.76
CA MET A 1 44.30 -14.18 -7.55
C MET A 1 43.32 -13.01 -7.47
N ASP A 2 42.58 -12.76 -8.55
CA ASP A 2 41.30 -13.44 -8.89
C ASP A 2 40.26 -13.05 -7.83
N ASP A 3 39.60 -11.90 -7.99
CA ASP A 3 38.35 -11.79 -8.77
C ASP A 3 37.34 -12.85 -8.33
N MET A 4 36.57 -12.55 -7.29
CA MET A 4 35.25 -13.15 -7.06
C MET A 4 34.38 -12.22 -6.21
N GLY A 5 33.44 -11.57 -6.89
CA GLY A 5 32.09 -11.42 -6.35
C GLY A 5 31.75 -10.08 -5.73
N ASP A 6 31.97 -8.99 -6.49
CA ASP A 6 31.00 -7.88 -6.50
C ASP A 6 29.65 -8.48 -6.95
N MET A 7 28.92 -9.06 -6.00
CA MET A 7 27.52 -9.41 -6.19
C MET A 7 26.79 -8.08 -6.14
N GLY A 8 26.66 -7.51 -7.34
CA GLY A 8 26.00 -6.26 -7.61
C GLY A 8 24.73 -6.14 -6.79
N ASP A 9 24.58 -4.94 -6.25
CA ASP A 9 23.32 -4.25 -6.11
C ASP A 9 22.36 -4.73 -7.21
N MET A 10 21.62 -5.80 -6.91
CA MET A 10 20.47 -6.14 -7.70
C MET A 10 19.49 -5.04 -7.33
N GLU A 11 19.54 -3.98 -8.12
CA GLU A 11 18.44 -3.05 -8.35
C GLU A 11 17.22 -3.93 -8.66
N MET A 12 16.58 -4.40 -7.58
CA MET A 12 15.22 -4.91 -7.59
C MET A 12 14.46 -3.71 -8.11
N GLY A 13 14.23 -3.71 -9.42
CA GLY A 13 13.65 -2.59 -10.13
C GLY A 13 12.53 -2.04 -9.28
N ASN A 14 12.64 -0.76 -8.96
CA ASN A 14 11.70 0.02 -8.16
C ASN A 14 10.31 -0.07 -8.81
N MET A 15 9.64 -1.21 -8.66
CA MET A 15 8.19 -1.28 -8.67
C MET A 15 7.82 -0.46 -7.45
N ASP A 16 7.68 0.83 -7.70
CA ASP A 16 7.06 1.79 -6.83
C ASP A 16 5.68 1.20 -6.54
N MET A 17 5.57 0.43 -5.45
CA MET A 17 4.31 -0.13 -4.99
C MET A 17 3.56 1.06 -4.40
N ASN A 18 2.92 1.83 -5.28
CA ASN A 18 2.16 3.01 -4.90
C ASN A 18 1.26 2.63 -3.71
N GLY A 19 1.28 3.44 -2.66
CA GLY A 19 0.54 3.18 -1.43
C GLY A 19 1.31 2.48 -0.30
N MET A 20 2.44 1.81 -0.54
CA MET A 20 3.18 1.16 0.55
C MET A 20 3.84 2.18 1.48
N MET A 21 3.65 2.01 2.80
CA MET A 21 4.31 2.84 3.80
C MET A 21 5.83 2.65 3.75
N SER A 22 6.58 3.75 3.85
CA SER A 22 8.03 3.69 3.89
C SER A 22 8.54 3.13 5.23
N ALA A 23 9.81 2.72 5.26
CA ALA A 23 10.45 2.31 6.51
C ALA A 23 10.44 3.43 7.57
N ASP A 24 10.55 4.69 7.14
CA ASP A 24 10.50 5.85 8.03
C ASP A 24 9.08 6.09 8.57
N ASP A 25 8.04 5.91 7.74
CA ASP A 25 6.64 6.02 8.18
C ASP A 25 6.30 4.92 9.20
N MET A 26 6.76 3.69 8.95
CA MET A 26 6.60 2.59 9.90
C MET A 26 7.32 2.84 11.22
N ALA A 27 8.52 3.43 11.17
CA ALA A 27 9.25 3.82 12.39
C ALA A 27 8.54 4.96 13.13
N ALA A 28 7.95 5.93 12.41
CA ALA A 28 7.17 7.00 13.01
C ALA A 28 5.93 6.44 13.74
N LEU A 29 5.22 5.49 13.11
CA LEU A 29 4.08 4.80 13.71
C LEU A 29 4.46 4.03 14.98
N GLU A 30 5.58 3.29 14.96
CA GLU A 30 6.04 2.50 16.12
C GLU A 30 6.37 3.37 17.35
N ASN A 31 6.85 4.60 17.12
CA ASN A 31 7.30 5.50 18.17
C ASN A 31 6.26 6.56 18.59
N ALA A 32 5.08 6.56 17.98
CA ALA A 32 4.06 7.57 18.22
C ALA A 32 3.35 7.40 19.57
N ALA A 33 2.88 8.52 20.15
CA ALA A 33 1.93 8.48 21.25
C ALA A 33 0.62 7.83 20.77
N PRO A 34 -0.21 7.23 21.64
CA PRO A 34 -1.40 6.48 21.19
C PRO A 34 -2.34 7.25 20.25
N ASP A 35 -2.61 8.53 20.54
CA ASP A 35 -3.48 9.37 19.70
C ASP A 35 -2.82 9.70 18.35
N ASP A 36 -1.51 9.98 18.35
CA ASP A 36 -0.74 10.21 17.11
C ASP A 36 -0.60 8.94 16.28
N ALA A 37 -0.49 7.78 16.92
CA ALA A 37 -0.36 6.48 16.26
C ALA A 37 -1.64 6.12 15.49
N ALA A 38 -2.81 6.40 16.08
CA ALA A 38 -4.09 6.17 15.40
C ALA A 38 -4.18 7.03 14.13
N ARG A 39 -3.85 8.32 14.22
CA ARG A 39 -3.84 9.22 13.06
C ARG A 39 -2.86 8.76 11.97
N LEU A 40 -1.60 8.47 12.34
CA LEU A 40 -0.59 7.99 11.39
C LEU A 40 -0.97 6.67 10.72
N PHE A 41 -1.61 5.76 11.47
CA PHE A 41 -2.12 4.51 10.91
C PHE A 41 -3.23 4.76 9.88
N LEU A 42 -4.22 5.58 10.21
CA LEU A 42 -5.34 5.88 9.32
C LEU A 42 -4.87 6.61 8.05
N GLU A 43 -3.98 7.59 8.18
CA GLU A 43 -3.39 8.30 7.04
C GLU A 43 -2.58 7.34 6.14
N GLY A 44 -1.73 6.51 6.74
CA GLY A 44 -0.92 5.52 6.01
C GLY A 44 -1.76 4.45 5.31
N MET A 45 -2.79 3.93 5.98
CA MET A 45 -3.68 2.92 5.41
C MET A 45 -4.58 3.48 4.31
N THR A 46 -4.96 4.75 4.38
CA THR A 46 -5.71 5.41 3.29
C THR A 46 -4.87 5.41 2.02
N VAL A 47 -3.63 5.88 2.09
CA VAL A 47 -2.70 5.90 0.94
C VAL A 47 -2.40 4.49 0.43
N HIS A 48 -2.23 3.52 1.33
CA HIS A 48 -2.06 2.11 0.98
C HIS A 48 -3.25 1.55 0.19
N HIS A 49 -4.46 1.87 0.61
CA HIS A 49 -5.68 1.41 -0.04
C HIS A 49 -5.88 2.06 -1.40
N GLU A 50 -5.60 3.36 -1.54
CA GLU A 50 -5.63 4.06 -2.84
C GLU A 50 -4.70 3.39 -3.86
N GLY A 51 -3.47 3.08 -3.48
CA GLY A 51 -2.52 2.39 -4.37
C GLY A 51 -2.96 0.97 -4.73
N ALA A 52 -3.59 0.25 -3.79
CA ALA A 52 -4.15 -1.06 -4.06
C ALA A 52 -5.40 -1.02 -4.96
N ILE A 53 -6.22 0.04 -4.87
CA ILE A 53 -7.31 0.28 -5.82
C ILE A 53 -6.75 0.52 -7.22
N GLU A 54 -5.73 1.36 -7.38
CA GLU A 54 -5.10 1.61 -8.69
C GLU A 54 -4.58 0.31 -9.33
N MET A 55 -3.91 -0.55 -8.54
CA MET A 55 -3.46 -1.87 -9.03
C MET A 55 -4.63 -2.80 -9.39
N ALA A 56 -5.72 -2.77 -8.61
CA ALA A 56 -6.90 -3.58 -8.89
C ALA A 56 -7.64 -3.10 -10.14
N GLU A 57 -7.74 -1.78 -10.35
CA GLU A 57 -8.27 -1.19 -11.58
C GLU A 57 -7.48 -1.63 -12.81
N GLN A 58 -6.14 -1.66 -12.71
CA GLN A 58 -5.30 -2.19 -13.78
C GLN A 58 -5.60 -3.66 -14.11
N GLU A 59 -5.78 -4.52 -13.09
CA GLU A 59 -6.14 -5.92 -13.33
C GLU A 59 -7.54 -6.05 -13.96
N VAL A 60 -8.49 -5.19 -13.59
CA VAL A 60 -9.83 -5.17 -14.22
C VAL A 60 -9.76 -4.79 -15.70
N ASP A 61 -8.90 -3.83 -16.05
CA ASP A 61 -8.79 -3.29 -17.40
C ASP A 61 -7.93 -4.15 -18.33
N GLU A 62 -6.82 -4.70 -17.82
CA GLU A 62 -5.78 -5.36 -18.62
C GLU A 62 -5.68 -6.87 -18.36
N GLY A 63 -6.32 -7.36 -17.29
CA GLY A 63 -6.27 -8.75 -16.85
C GLY A 63 -6.89 -9.73 -17.84
N SER A 64 -6.50 -11.00 -17.72
CA SER A 64 -7.01 -12.08 -18.59
C SER A 64 -7.54 -13.30 -17.84
N ALA A 65 -7.26 -13.40 -16.54
CA ALA A 65 -7.78 -14.45 -15.68
C ALA A 65 -9.12 -14.00 -15.05
N PRO A 66 -10.27 -14.62 -15.39
CA PRO A 66 -11.56 -14.18 -14.89
C PRO A 66 -11.64 -14.15 -13.36
N GLU A 67 -11.05 -15.14 -12.69
CA GLU A 67 -11.03 -15.19 -11.23
C GLU A 67 -10.20 -14.06 -10.59
N ALA A 68 -9.14 -13.60 -11.27
CA ALA A 68 -8.34 -12.47 -10.80
C ALA A 68 -9.07 -11.13 -10.99
N ILE A 69 -9.75 -10.96 -12.12
CA ILE A 69 -10.59 -9.78 -12.41
C ILE A 69 -11.73 -9.67 -11.40
N ASP A 70 -12.39 -10.78 -11.06
CA ASP A 70 -13.49 -10.77 -10.08
C ASP A 70 -12.98 -10.46 -8.66
N LEU A 71 -11.79 -10.95 -8.31
CA LEU A 71 -11.12 -10.57 -7.07
C LEU A 71 -10.76 -9.08 -7.06
N ALA A 72 -10.22 -8.55 -8.15
CA ALA A 72 -9.84 -7.14 -8.26
C ALA A 72 -11.05 -6.20 -8.05
N LYS A 73 -12.20 -6.50 -8.64
CA LYS A 73 -13.45 -5.75 -8.38
C LYS A 73 -13.86 -5.79 -6.91
N THR A 74 -13.73 -6.95 -6.27
CA THR A 74 -14.03 -7.10 -4.84
C THR A 74 -13.07 -6.26 -3.97
N ILE A 75 -11.80 -6.18 -4.36
CA ILE A 75 -10.80 -5.34 -3.68
C ILE A 75 -11.17 -3.86 -3.83
N ILE A 76 -11.54 -3.41 -5.02
CA ILE A 76 -11.93 -2.01 -5.27
C ILE A 76 -13.09 -1.61 -4.34
N ASP A 77 -14.18 -2.39 -4.37
CA ASP A 77 -15.36 -2.09 -3.57
C ASP A 77 -15.04 -2.08 -2.06
N ALA A 78 -14.35 -3.11 -1.57
CA ALA A 78 -14.05 -3.23 -0.14
C ALA A 78 -13.09 -2.14 0.36
N GLN A 79 -12.05 -1.81 -0.42
CA GLN A 79 -11.05 -0.84 0.02
C GLN A 79 -11.54 0.60 -0.13
N GLN A 80 -12.47 0.88 -1.05
CA GLN A 80 -13.18 2.16 -1.05
C GLN A 80 -14.04 2.33 0.22
N ASP A 81 -14.80 1.29 0.60
CA ASP A 81 -15.60 1.32 1.84
C ASP A 81 -14.71 1.51 3.08
N GLU A 82 -13.49 0.94 3.08
CA GLU A 82 -12.53 1.12 4.18
C GLU A 82 -11.89 2.51 4.18
N ILE A 83 -11.59 3.10 3.01
CA ILE A 83 -11.15 4.50 2.91
C ILE A 83 -12.20 5.44 3.51
N ASP A 84 -13.46 5.31 3.10
CA ASP A 84 -14.55 6.16 3.60
C ASP A 84 -14.66 6.09 5.15
N GLN A 85 -14.49 4.90 5.72
CA GLN A 85 -14.49 4.71 7.18
C GLN A 85 -13.26 5.35 7.85
N MET A 86 -12.07 5.25 7.24
CA MET A 86 -10.86 5.86 7.79
C MET A 86 -10.93 7.39 7.75
N GLU A 87 -11.47 7.97 6.68
CA GLU A 87 -11.73 9.41 6.57
C GLU A 87 -12.72 9.89 7.65
N GLU A 88 -13.81 9.15 7.88
CA GLU A 88 -14.77 9.47 8.96
C GLU A 88 -14.09 9.43 10.34
N LEU A 89 -13.23 8.43 10.59
CA LEU A 89 -12.51 8.33 11.85
C LEU A 89 -11.52 9.49 12.05
N LEU A 90 -10.81 9.89 10.99
CA LEU A 90 -9.88 11.03 11.01
C LEU A 90 -10.60 12.36 11.31
N ASP A 91 -11.80 12.56 10.77
CA ASP A 91 -12.61 13.75 11.03
C ASP A 91 -13.11 13.84 12.48
N THR A 92 -13.16 12.70 13.18
CA THR A 92 -13.59 12.62 14.58
C THR A 92 -12.44 12.59 15.61
N ALA A 93 -11.18 12.56 15.14
CA ALA A 93 -9.98 12.46 15.96
C ALA A 93 -9.49 13.82 16.52
#